data_AF-A0A846CDJ8-F1
#
_entry.id   AF-A0A846CDJ8-F1
#
_cell.length_a   1.000
_cell.length_b   1.000
_cell.length_c   1.000
_cell.angle_alpha   90.00
_cell.angle_beta   90.00
_cell.angle_gamma   90.00
#
_symmetry.space_group_name_H-M   'P 1'
#
loop_
_entity.id
_entity.type
_entity.pdbx_description
1 polymer ?
#
loop_
_entity_poly.entity_id
_entity_poly.type
_entity_poly.pdbx_seq_one_letter_code
_entity_poly.pdbx_strand_id
1 'polypeptide(L)' 'IVDVNDLKAVKILAATSNVSYPLLEEALRSNPAGNADEQTPLVLIRPFSS' A
#
# COMPACT_ATOMS: atom_id res chain seq x y z
N ILE A 1 -6.46 -3.62 3.48
CA ILE A 1 -7.01 -2.27 3.21
C ILE A 1 -6.07 -1.25 3.81
N VAL A 2 -5.63 -0.30 3.00
CA VAL A 2 -4.62 0.70 3.33
C VAL A 2 -5.15 2.05 2.90
N ASP A 3 -4.90 3.07 3.72
CA ASP A 3 -5.08 4.47 3.38
C ASP A 3 -3.70 5.06 3.11
N VAL A 4 -3.51 5.62 1.91
CA VAL A 4 -2.22 6.11 1.41
C VAL A 4 -2.43 7.48 0.80
N ASN A 5 -1.46 8.37 0.99
CA ASN A 5 -1.51 9.72 0.44
C ASN A 5 -0.15 10.21 -0.07
N ASP A 6 -0.17 11.32 -0.78
CA ASP A 6 1.00 11.87 -1.47
C ASP A 6 2.05 12.47 -0.51
N LEU A 7 1.71 12.60 0.79
CA LEU A 7 2.66 12.97 1.85
C LEU A 7 3.48 11.77 2.35
N LYS A 8 3.43 10.65 1.63
CA LYS A 8 4.16 9.41 1.94
C LYS A 8 3.73 8.71 3.22
N ALA A 9 2.50 8.99 3.68
CA ALA A 9 1.91 8.30 4.81
C ALA A 9 1.17 7.05 4.33
N VAL A 10 1.41 5.92 5.01
CA VAL A 10 0.71 4.66 4.80
C VAL A 10 0.06 4.28 6.13
N LYS A 11 -1.26 4.11 6.12
CA LYS A 11 -2.03 3.69 7.28
C LYS A 11 -2.74 2.38 6.98
N ILE A 12 -2.37 1.32 7.69
CA ILE A 12 -3.01 0.01 7.55
C ILE A 12 -4.32 0.02 8.33
N LEU A 13 -5.46 -0.08 7.63
CA LEU A 13 -6.79 -0.10 8.23
C LEU A 13 -7.25 -1.52 8.57
N ALA A 14 -6.86 -2.49 7.74
CA ALA A 14 -7.12 -3.91 7.95
C ALA A 14 -6.12 -4.75 7.16
N ALA A 15 -5.69 -5.87 7.74
CA ALA A 15 -4.84 -6.86 7.07
C ALA A 15 -5.26 -8.27 7.47
N THR A 16 -5.08 -9.22 6.55
CA THR A 16 -5.13 -10.65 6.87
C THR A 16 -3.89 -11.04 7.69
N SER A 17 -3.94 -12.19 8.37
CA SER A 17 -2.77 -12.72 9.08
C SER A 17 -1.59 -12.98 8.12
N ASN A 18 -0.37 -12.94 8.67
CA ASN A 18 0.90 -13.22 7.96
C ASN A 18 1.26 -12.27 6.81
N VAL A 19 0.73 -11.04 6.80
CA VAL A 19 1.17 -9.99 5.86
C VAL A 19 2.36 -9.23 6.45
N SER A 20 3.39 -8.97 5.63
CA SER A 20 4.53 -8.15 6.04
C SER A 20 4.19 -6.66 5.98
N TYR A 21 4.01 -6.04 7.15
CA TYR A 21 3.71 -4.61 7.25
C TYR A 21 4.85 -3.72 6.75
N PRO A 22 6.13 -4.00 7.07
CA PRO A 22 7.24 -3.23 6.51
C PRO A 22 7.27 -3.24 4.98
N LEU A 23 7.01 -4.40 4.35
CA LEU A 23 6.93 -4.51 2.90
C LEU A 23 5.78 -3.67 2.33
N LEU A 24 4.60 -3.72 2.96
CA LEU A 24 3.46 -2.90 2.54
C LEU A 24 3.77 -1.40 2.64
N GLU A 25 4.32 -0.96 3.77
CA GLU A 25 4.66 0.45 4.00
C GLU A 25 5.70 0.94 2.99
N GLU A 26 6.72 0.14 2.70
CA GLU A 26 7.73 0.48 1.71
C GLU A 26 7.15 0.54 0.29
N ALA A 27 6.42 -0.49 -0.13
CA ALA A 27 5.86 -0.60 -1.48
C ALA A 27 4.81 0.48 -1.79
N LEU A 28 4.11 0.98 -0.77
CA LEU A 28 3.01 1.92 -0.93
C LEU A 28 3.37 3.37 -0.56
N ARG A 29 4.58 3.61 -0.03
CA ARG A 29 5.02 4.93 0.44
C ARG A 29 4.87 6.03 -0.61
N SER A 30 5.06 5.72 -1.89
CA SER A 30 4.94 6.71 -2.97
C SER A 30 3.53 6.84 -3.56
N ASN A 31 2.53 6.16 -2.97
CA ASN A 31 1.17 6.08 -3.52
C ASN A 31 1.14 5.73 -5.02
N PRO A 32 1.66 4.55 -5.43
CA PRO A 32 1.90 4.25 -6.84
C PRO A 32 0.63 4.17 -7.70
N ALA A 33 -0.52 3.89 -7.10
CA ALA A 33 -1.77 3.78 -7.83
C ALA A 33 -2.51 5.12 -7.96
N GLY A 34 -2.22 6.09 -7.08
CA GLY A 34 -3.03 7.30 -6.93
C GLY A 34 -4.47 6.99 -6.50
N ASN A 35 -5.17 8.00 -5.96
CA ASN A 35 -6.62 7.89 -5.71
C ASN A 35 -7.36 9.22 -5.93
N ALA A 36 -6.76 10.18 -6.64
CA ALA A 36 -7.28 11.54 -6.79
C ALA A 36 -8.67 11.59 -7.45
N ASP A 37 -8.99 10.64 -8.33
CA ASP A 37 -10.29 10.52 -9.00
C ASP A 37 -11.33 9.73 -8.16
N GLU A 38 -11.11 9.61 -6.85
CA GLU A 38 -11.97 8.91 -5.87
C GLU A 38 -12.20 7.42 -6.18
N GLN A 39 -11.33 6.82 -7.00
CA GLN A 39 -11.35 5.39 -7.26
C GLN A 39 -10.69 4.59 -6.14
N THR A 40 -11.10 3.33 -5.98
CA THR A 40 -10.45 2.38 -5.08
C THR A 40 -9.55 1.43 -5.88
N PRO A 41 -8.25 1.73 -6.02
CA PRO A 41 -7.35 0.89 -6.80
C PRO A 41 -7.10 -0.46 -6.11
N LEU A 42 -6.92 -1.49 -6.93
CA LEU A 42 -6.41 -2.78 -6.51
C LEU A 42 -4.95 -2.90 -6.95
N VAL A 43 -4.07 -3.25 -6.01
CA VAL A 43 -2.62 -3.34 -6.23
C VAL A 43 -2.13 -4.75 -5.94
N LEU A 44 -1.21 -5.24 -6.77
CA LEU A 44 -0.50 -6.50 -6.55
C LEU A 44 0.95 -6.19 -6.15
N ILE A 45 1.32 -6.53 -4.91
CA ILE A 45 2.68 -6.39 -4.41
C ILE A 45 3.38 -7.74 -4.53
N ARG A 46 4.52 -7.78 -5.22
CA ARG A 46 5.38 -8.96 -5.34
C ARG A 46 6.71 -8.70 -4.65
N PRO A 47 7.10 -9.48 -3.62
CA PRO A 47 8.44 -9.43 -3.09
C PRO A 47 9.45 -9.78 -4.18
N PHE A 48 10.55 -9.04 -4.28
CA PHE A 48 11.69 -9.49 -5.08
C PHE A 48 12.45 -10.55 -4.28
N SER A 49 12.64 -11.74 -4.87
CA SER A 49 13.58 -12.73 -4.35
C SER A 49 14.95 -12.39 -4.92
N SER A 50 15.90 -12.03 -4.04
CA SER A 50 17.33 -12.01 -4.38
C SER A 50 17.88 -13.42 -4.49
#